data_AF-A0A1H7TKW1-F1
#
_entry.id   AF-A0A1H7TKW1-F1
#
_cell.length_a   1.000
_cell.length_b   1.000
_cell.length_c   1.000
_cell.angle_alpha   90.00
_cell.angle_beta   90.00
_cell.angle_gamma   90.00
#
_symmetry.space_group_name_H-M   'P 1'
#
loop_
_entity.id
_entity.type
_entity.pdbx_description
1 polymer ?
#
loop_
_entity_poly.entity_id
_entity_poly.type
_entity_poly.pdbx_seq_one_letter_code
_entity_poly.pdbx_strand_id
1 'polypeptide(L)'
;MPTAEQTCPQHPPGLAALLQGVLAKHPRTTPRDLAQQTGIPAEVISSWIAGSDSGAGASSTDLRALAEALPGPHTVACILRAAGRRTPADLATEREQRLLEAYRALDTDKQRQLVRLARAM
;
A
#
# COMPACT_ATOMS: atom_id res chain seq x y z
N MET A 1 -18.31 -14.07 -11.92
CA MET A 1 -16.87 -14.37 -11.75
C MET A 1 -16.20 -13.09 -11.28
N PRO A 2 -15.98 -12.87 -9.97
CA PRO A 2 -15.25 -11.69 -9.54
C PRO A 2 -13.76 -11.97 -9.70
N THR A 3 -13.15 -11.35 -10.70
CA THR A 3 -11.69 -11.18 -10.80
C THR A 3 -11.27 -10.40 -9.57
N ALA A 4 -10.65 -11.07 -8.61
CA ALA A 4 -10.10 -10.45 -7.42
C ALA A 4 -8.86 -9.63 -7.81
N GLU A 5 -9.08 -8.49 -8.46
CA GLU A 5 -8.22 -7.34 -8.20
C GLU A 5 -8.38 -7.07 -6.70
N GLN A 6 -7.41 -7.57 -5.95
CA GLN A 6 -7.32 -7.47 -4.51
C GLN A 6 -6.94 -6.02 -4.21
N THR A 7 -7.95 -5.16 -4.21
CA THR A 7 -7.82 -3.72 -4.05
C THR A 7 -7.36 -3.45 -2.62
N CYS A 8 -6.08 -3.13 -2.45
CA CYS A 8 -5.70 -2.38 -1.25
C CYS A 8 -6.50 -1.06 -1.28
N PRO A 9 -7.27 -0.72 -0.23
CA PRO A 9 -8.02 0.52 -0.20
C PRO A 9 -7.11 1.70 -0.52
N GLN A 10 -7.61 2.72 -1.24
CA GLN A 10 -6.79 3.87 -1.63
C GLN A 10 -6.13 4.55 -0.42
N HIS A 11 -6.79 4.50 0.73
CA HIS A 11 -6.26 4.82 2.05
C HIS A 11 -6.30 3.58 2.95
N PRO A 12 -5.25 2.74 2.98
CA PRO A 12 -5.23 1.64 3.91
C PRO A 12 -5.12 2.18 5.34
N PRO A 13 -5.83 1.56 6.30
CA PRO A 13 -5.59 1.86 7.70
C PRO A 13 -4.12 1.55 8.01
N GLY A 14 -3.54 2.27 8.99
CA GLY A 14 -2.10 2.18 9.29
C GLY A 14 -1.63 0.74 9.52
N LEU A 15 -0.32 0.50 9.36
CA LEU A 15 0.29 -0.84 9.40
C LEU A 15 -0.23 -1.73 10.55
N ALA A 16 -0.37 -1.17 11.75
CA ALA A 16 -0.92 -1.88 12.91
C ALA A 16 -2.33 -2.42 12.70
N ALA A 17 -3.25 -1.58 12.22
CA ALA A 17 -4.63 -1.97 12.00
C ALA A 17 -4.75 -3.02 10.88
N LEU A 18 -3.90 -2.93 9.86
CA LEU A 18 -3.79 -3.96 8.83
C LEU A 18 -3.33 -5.28 9.45
N LEU A 19 -2.22 -5.29 10.17
CA LEU A 19 -1.66 -6.50 10.79
C LEU A 19 -2.62 -7.14 11.79
N GLN A 20 -3.24 -6.34 12.66
CA GLN A 20 -4.25 -6.81 13.62
C GLN A 20 -5.44 -7.46 12.91
N GLY A 21 -5.91 -6.87 11.81
CA GLY A 21 -6.99 -7.43 11.00
C GLY A 21 -6.63 -8.78 10.36
N VAL A 22 -5.38 -8.96 9.94
CA VAL A 22 -4.90 -10.24 9.40
C VAL A 22 -4.76 -11.29 10.49
N LEU A 23 -4.12 -10.94 11.62
CA LEU A 23 -3.91 -11.86 12.74
C LEU A 23 -5.22 -12.27 13.41
N ALA A 24 -6.23 -11.39 13.45
CA ALA A 24 -7.57 -11.74 13.94
C ALA A 24 -8.24 -12.81 13.06
N LYS A 25 -7.98 -12.80 11.75
CA LYS A 25 -8.50 -13.81 10.80
C LYS A 25 -7.64 -15.08 10.78
N HIS A 26 -6.37 -14.98 11.18
CA HIS A 26 -5.40 -16.06 11.20
C HIS A 26 -4.76 -16.22 12.58
N PRO A 27 -5.50 -16.71 13.58
CA PRO A 27 -5.03 -16.77 14.97
C PRO A 27 -3.87 -17.76 15.21
N ARG A 28 -3.53 -18.57 14.21
CA ARG A 28 -2.37 -19.48 14.24
C ARG A 28 -1.06 -18.78 13.87
N THR A 29 -1.12 -17.61 13.26
CA THR A 29 0.08 -16.84 12.90
C THR A 29 0.47 -16.01 14.12
N THR A 30 1.65 -16.27 14.69
CA THR A 30 2.16 -15.49 15.81
C THR A 30 3.27 -14.53 15.36
N PRO A 31 3.55 -13.45 16.12
CA PRO A 31 4.68 -12.56 15.83
C PRO A 31 6.02 -13.30 15.79
N ARG A 32 6.14 -14.39 16.55
CA ARG A 32 7.34 -15.25 16.58
C ARG A 32 7.49 -16.07 15.30
N ASP A 33 6.40 -16.58 14.76
CA ASP A 33 6.41 -17.30 13.48
C ASP A 33 6.78 -16.35 12.33
N LEU A 34 6.20 -15.15 12.33
CA LEU A 34 6.54 -14.11 11.36
C LEU A 34 8.01 -13.72 11.49
N ALA A 35 8.55 -13.60 12.70
CA ALA A 35 9.98 -13.30 12.91
C ALA A 35 10.88 -14.39 12.34
N GLN A 36 10.53 -15.67 12.54
CA GLN A 36 11.29 -16.79 11.97
C GLN A 36 11.23 -16.84 10.44
N GLN A 37 10.09 -16.50 9.84
CA GLN A 37 9.90 -16.53 8.39
C GLN A 37 10.53 -15.33 7.67
N THR A 38 10.53 -14.16 8.32
CA THR A 38 10.97 -12.90 7.71
C THR A 38 12.41 -12.52 8.08
N GLY A 39 12.96 -13.08 9.16
CA GLY A 39 14.23 -12.66 9.73
C GLY A 39 14.17 -11.33 10.49
N ILE A 40 12.99 -10.72 10.61
CA ILE A 40 12.76 -9.46 11.34
C ILE A 40 12.64 -9.79 12.84
N PRO A 41 13.28 -9.03 13.75
CA PRO A 41 13.13 -9.26 15.17
C PRO A 41 11.67 -9.25 15.63
N ALA A 42 11.28 -10.22 16.46
CA ALA A 42 9.90 -10.35 16.95
C ALA A 42 9.41 -9.10 17.71
N GLU A 43 10.32 -8.35 18.35
CA GLU A 43 10.02 -7.09 19.01
C GLU A 43 9.60 -6.00 18.01
N VAL A 44 10.25 -5.94 16.85
CA VAL A 44 9.93 -4.99 15.77
C VAL A 44 8.57 -5.35 15.13
N ILE A 45 8.32 -6.63 14.90
CA ILE A 45 7.00 -7.07 14.40
C ILE A 45 5.91 -6.75 15.43
N SER A 46 6.20 -6.97 16.72
CA SER A 46 5.25 -6.67 17.79
C SER A 46 4.99 -5.17 17.94
N SER A 47 6.00 -4.32 17.75
CA SER A 47 5.82 -2.85 17.79
C SER A 47 4.97 -2.36 16.61
N TRP A 48 5.11 -2.97 15.43
CA TRP A 48 4.25 -2.69 14.28
C TRP A 48 2.80 -3.15 14.51
N ILE A 49 2.59 -4.33 15.11
CA ILE A 49 1.25 -4.82 15.45
C ILE A 49 0.60 -3.95 16.53
N ALA A 50 1.36 -3.51 17.54
CA ALA A 50 0.87 -2.63 18.60
C ALA A 50 0.64 -1.18 18.14
N GLY A 51 1.18 -0.79 16.98
CA GLY A 51 1.10 0.57 16.44
C GLY A 51 1.99 1.58 17.15
N SER A 52 2.93 1.12 17.99
CA SER A 52 3.95 1.96 18.61
C SER A 52 5.02 2.40 17.61
N ASP A 53 5.20 1.64 16.52
CA ASP A 53 5.97 2.01 15.35
C ASP A 53 5.10 1.86 14.10
N SER A 54 5.09 2.87 13.24
CA SER A 54 4.33 2.89 11.99
C SER A 54 4.98 2.07 10.87
N GLY A 55 6.23 1.62 11.06
CA GLY A 55 7.00 0.93 10.03
C GLY A 55 7.57 1.88 8.97
N ALA A 56 7.44 3.20 9.15
CA ALA A 56 7.95 4.19 8.20
C ALA A 56 9.48 4.11 8.02
N GLY A 57 10.20 3.71 9.08
CA GLY A 57 11.66 3.51 9.06
C GLY A 57 12.10 2.14 8.52
N ALA A 58 11.19 1.19 8.35
CA ALA A 58 11.52 -0.17 7.93
C ALA A 58 12.07 -0.20 6.49
N SER A 59 12.96 -1.18 6.20
CA SER A 59 13.47 -1.35 4.85
C SER A 59 12.36 -1.92 3.93
N SER A 60 12.43 -1.59 2.64
CA SER A 60 11.49 -2.13 1.65
C SER A 60 11.61 -3.65 1.50
N THR A 61 12.77 -4.20 1.81
CA THR A 61 13.02 -5.65 1.85
C THR A 61 12.28 -6.31 3.00
N ASP A 62 12.33 -5.72 4.20
CA ASP A 62 11.65 -6.25 5.39
C ASP A 62 10.13 -6.20 5.22
N LEU A 63 9.60 -5.08 4.70
CA LEU A 63 8.16 -4.95 4.43
C LEU A 63 7.69 -5.91 3.32
N ARG A 64 8.55 -6.25 2.36
CA ARG A 64 8.26 -7.28 1.35
C ARG A 64 8.27 -8.68 1.96
N ALA A 65 9.29 -9.01 2.75
CA ALA A 65 9.35 -10.29 3.46
C ALA A 65 8.13 -10.49 4.36
N LEU A 66 7.70 -9.45 5.07
CA LEU A 66 6.48 -9.47 5.88
C LEU A 66 5.23 -9.73 5.04
N ALA A 67 5.11 -9.13 3.86
CA ALA A 67 3.99 -9.36 2.96
C ALA A 67 3.93 -10.80 2.44
N GLU A 68 5.08 -11.40 2.15
CA GLU A 68 5.17 -12.79 1.68
C GLU A 68 4.89 -13.79 2.81
N ALA A 69 5.24 -13.46 4.05
CA ALA A 69 4.98 -14.31 5.22
C ALA A 69 3.53 -14.25 5.73
N LEU A 70 2.79 -13.18 5.42
CA LEU A 70 1.41 -13.03 5.89
C LEU A 70 0.44 -13.91 5.10
N PRO A 71 -0.48 -14.62 5.79
CA PRO A 71 -1.50 -15.41 5.11
C PRO A 71 -2.55 -14.51 4.44
N GLY A 72 -2.90 -14.86 3.20
CA GLY A 72 -3.99 -14.22 2.45
C GLY A 72 -3.54 -13.31 1.30
N PRO A 73 -4.49 -12.66 0.60
CA PRO A 73 -4.23 -11.85 -0.59
C PRO A 73 -3.71 -10.45 -0.26
N HIS A 74 -2.75 -10.34 0.66
CA HIS A 74 -2.16 -9.05 1.03
C HIS A 74 -0.99 -8.74 0.10
N THR A 75 -1.21 -7.80 -0.81
CA THR A 75 -0.16 -7.38 -1.74
C THR A 75 0.92 -6.58 -1.01
N VAL A 76 2.19 -6.77 -1.39
CA VAL A 76 3.35 -5.99 -0.91
C VAL A 76 3.07 -4.47 -0.96
N ALA A 77 2.37 -4.02 -2.00
CA ALA A 77 1.94 -2.64 -2.17
C ALA A 77 1.07 -2.13 -1.00
N CYS A 78 0.21 -2.98 -0.45
CA CYS A 78 -0.68 -2.60 0.65
C CYS A 78 0.08 -2.41 1.97
N ILE A 79 1.07 -3.26 2.23
CA ILE A 79 1.92 -3.17 3.44
C ILE A 79 2.83 -1.95 3.35
N LEU A 80 3.45 -1.71 2.19
CA LEU A 80 4.25 -0.51 1.96
C LEU A 80 3.43 0.76 2.19
N ARG A 81 2.22 0.82 1.62
CA ARG A 81 1.32 1.98 1.77
C ARG A 81 0.82 2.14 3.22
N ALA A 82 0.50 1.05 3.91
CA ALA A 82 0.09 1.06 5.32
C ALA A 82 1.24 1.48 6.26
N ALA A 83 2.49 1.19 5.89
CA ALA A 83 3.70 1.68 6.56
C ALA A 83 4.03 3.15 6.23
N GLY A 84 3.18 3.85 5.47
CA GLY A 84 3.40 5.25 5.07
C GLY A 84 4.44 5.43 3.96
N ARG A 85 4.98 4.34 3.40
CA ARG A 85 5.87 4.38 2.23
C ARG A 85 5.01 4.41 0.97
N ARG A 86 4.90 5.59 0.35
CA ARG A 86 4.31 5.68 -1.00
C ARG A 86 5.21 4.95 -1.99
N THR A 87 4.67 3.98 -2.72
CA THR A 87 5.43 3.33 -3.79
C THR A 87 5.53 4.27 -5.01
N PRO A 88 6.56 4.15 -5.87
CA PRO A 88 6.63 4.94 -7.10
C PRO A 88 5.39 4.79 -7.99
N ALA A 89 4.75 3.62 -7.98
CA ALA A 89 3.49 3.35 -8.66
C ALA A 89 2.32 4.15 -8.06
N ASP A 90 2.29 4.34 -6.74
CA ASP A 90 1.30 5.19 -6.07
C ASP A 90 1.48 6.65 -6.46
N LEU A 91 2.72 7.12 -6.57
CA LEU A 91 3.02 8.48 -7.02
C LEU A 91 2.62 8.70 -8.49
N ALA A 92 2.79 7.70 -9.34
CA ALA A 92 2.34 7.75 -10.74
C ALA A 92 0.81 7.79 -10.83
N THR A 93 0.12 6.92 -10.07
CA THR A 93 -1.35 6.87 -10.00
C THR A 93 -1.91 8.18 -9.46
N GLU A 94 -1.33 8.72 -8.37
CA GLU A 94 -1.75 9.99 -7.77
C GLU A 94 -1.49 11.17 -8.72
N ARG A 95 -0.37 11.15 -9.46
CA ARG A 95 -0.08 12.13 -10.50
C ARG A 95 -1.08 12.07 -11.64
N GLU A 96 -1.46 10.87 -12.08
CA GLU A 96 -2.48 10.66 -13.10
C GLU A 96 -3.86 11.14 -12.62
N GLN A 97 -4.23 10.82 -11.38
CA GLN A 97 -5.48 11.28 -10.78
C GLN A 97 -5.53 12.81 -10.71
N ARG A 98 -4.46 13.47 -10.25
CA ARG A 98 -4.36 14.94 -10.23
C ARG A 98 -4.45 15.54 -11.63
N LEU A 99 -3.87 14.89 -12.64
CA LEU A 99 -3.96 15.34 -14.03
C LEU A 99 -5.40 15.24 -14.54
N LEU A 100 -6.10 14.14 -14.23
CA LEU A 100 -7.50 13.95 -14.61
C LEU A 100 -8.44 14.93 -13.89
N GLU A 101 -8.20 15.21 -12.61
CA GLU A 101 -8.93 16.22 -11.85
C GLU A 101 -8.71 17.61 -12.44
N ALA A 102 -7.46 17.99 -12.71
CA ALA A 102 -7.13 19.25 -13.36
C ALA A 102 -7.79 19.36 -14.74
N TYR A 103 -7.80 18.28 -15.53
CA TYR A 103 -8.47 18.24 -16.83
C TYR A 103 -9.99 18.45 -16.71
N ARG A 104 -10.64 17.78 -15.74
CA ARG A 104 -12.09 17.91 -15.50
C ARG A 104 -12.48 19.29 -14.99
N ALA A 105 -11.59 19.98 -14.30
CA ALA A 105 -11.81 21.34 -13.82
C ALA A 105 -11.71 22.41 -14.93
N LEU A 106 -11.19 22.06 -16.11
CA LEU A 106 -11.12 22.97 -17.26
C LEU A 106 -12.44 23.01 -18.04
N ASP A 107 -12.76 24.18 -18.61
CA ASP A 107 -13.86 24.34 -19.56
C ASP A 107 -13.60 23.52 -20.84
N THR A 108 -14.67 23.15 -21.55
CA THR A 108 -14.62 22.26 -22.73
C THR A 108 -13.68 22.78 -23.83
N ASP A 109 -13.54 24.09 -24.01
CA ASP A 109 -12.62 24.67 -25.00
C ASP A 109 -11.15 24.53 -24.59
N LYS A 110 -10.85 24.69 -23.29
CA LYS A 110 -9.51 24.50 -22.73
C LYS A 110 -9.12 23.02 -22.73
N GLN A 111 -10.06 22.13 -22.45
CA GLN A 111 -9.86 20.68 -22.59
C GLN A 111 -9.49 20.29 -24.03
N ARG A 112 -10.25 20.78 -25.02
CA ARG A 112 -9.97 20.55 -26.45
C ARG A 112 -8.62 21.12 -26.88
N GLN A 113 -8.25 22.30 -26.37
CA GLN A 113 -6.94 22.89 -26.64
C GLN A 113 -5.81 22.04 -26.06
N LEU A 114 -5.96 21.53 -24.84
CA LEU A 114 -4.97 20.69 -24.17
C LEU A 114 -4.78 19.36 -24.91
N VAL A 115 -5.87 18.73 -25.38
CA VAL A 115 -5.82 17.52 -26.22
C VAL A 115 -5.12 17.78 -27.56
N ARG A 116 -5.38 18.92 -28.21
CA ARG A 116 -4.69 19.29 -29.46
C ARG A 116 -3.19 19.48 -29.25
N LEU A 117 -2.80 20.15 -28.16
CA LEU A 117 -1.40 20.38 -27.80
C LEU A 117 -0.68 19.06 -27.52
N ALA A 118 -1.33 18.15 -26.78
CA ALA A 118 -0.78 16.84 -26.47
C ALA A 118 -0.62 15.93 -27.70
N ARG A 119 -1.45 16.08 -28.74
CA ARG A 119 -1.35 15.31 -30.00
C ARG A 119 -0.34 15.88 -31.00
N ALA A 120 0.12 17.11 -30.79
CA ALA A 120 1.06 17.80 -31.67
C ALA A 120 2.52 17.66 -31.21
N MET A 121 2.74 17.04 -30.04
CA MET A 121 4.04 16.56 -29.57
C MET A 121 4.24 15.11 -29.99
#